data_AF-A0A9X8CXP0-F1
#
_entry.id   AF-A0A9X8CXP0-F1
#
_cell.length_a   1.000
_cell.length_b   1.000
_cell.length_c   1.000
_cell.angle_alpha   90.00
_cell.angle_beta   90.00
_cell.angle_gamma   90.00
#
_symmetry.space_group_name_H-M   'P 1'
#
loop_
_entity.id
_entity.type
_entity.pdbx_description
1 polymer ?
#
loop_
_entity_poly.entity_id
_entity_poly.type
_entity_poly.pdbx_seq_one_letter_code
_entity_poly.pdbx_strand_id
1 'polypeptide(L)'
;MISREPTIERLATARSLLLEPFGLDESHLARALAEIRSHQVDDADLYFQYTRAEGWSLEEGIVKTGSFSIDQGVGVRAVSGEKTAFAYSDDISEASLLDAARTVRSISS
;
A
#
# COMPACT_ATOMS: atom_id res chain seq x y z
N MET A 1 -9.70 -11.99 -30.46
CA MET A 1 -9.24 -12.47 -29.14
C MET A 1 -9.22 -11.25 -28.24
N ILE A 2 -10.15 -11.17 -27.29
CA ILE A 2 -10.56 -9.90 -26.67
C ILE A 2 -9.58 -9.56 -25.53
N SER A 3 -9.10 -8.32 -25.57
CA SER A 3 -8.12 -7.58 -24.78
C SER A 3 -8.36 -7.49 -23.26
N ARG A 4 -8.87 -8.54 -22.61
CA ARG A 4 -9.15 -8.60 -21.16
C ARG A 4 -7.93 -8.94 -20.29
N GLU A 5 -6.83 -9.38 -20.88
CA GLU A 5 -5.63 -9.90 -20.19
C GLU A 5 -4.80 -8.87 -19.39
N PRO A 6 -4.62 -7.60 -19.81
CA PRO A 6 -3.63 -6.71 -19.20
C PRO A 6 -3.93 -6.31 -17.74
N THR A 7 -5.20 -6.23 -17.36
CA THR A 7 -5.56 -5.84 -15.97
C THR A 7 -5.38 -7.00 -15.02
N ILE A 8 -5.74 -8.23 -15.43
CA ILE A 8 -5.56 -9.42 -14.62
C ILE A 8 -4.07 -9.67 -14.36
N GLU A 9 -3.24 -9.53 -15.39
CA GLU A 9 -1.77 -9.66 -15.25
C GLU A 9 -1.19 -8.61 -14.30
N ARG A 10 -1.64 -7.35 -14.37
CA ARG A 10 -1.23 -6.29 -13.43
C ARG A 10 -1.66 -6.58 -12.00
N LEU A 11 -2.88 -7.08 -11.80
CA LEU A 11 -3.35 -7.47 -10.47
C LEU A 11 -2.57 -8.68 -9.92
N ALA A 12 -2.26 -9.67 -10.76
CA ALA A 12 -1.42 -10.79 -10.38
C ALA A 12 -0.01 -10.33 -9.99
N THR A 13 0.57 -9.40 -10.74
CA THR A 13 1.87 -8.79 -10.43
C THR A 13 1.81 -8.05 -9.09
N ALA A 14 0.81 -7.20 -8.89
CA ALA A 14 0.61 -6.47 -7.63
C ALA A 14 0.45 -7.44 -6.45
N ARG A 15 -0.35 -8.50 -6.59
CA ARG A 15 -0.52 -9.54 -5.57
C ARG A 15 0.80 -10.21 -5.19
N SER A 16 1.57 -10.63 -6.19
CA SER A 16 2.85 -11.30 -5.99
C SER A 16 3.94 -10.42 -5.38
N LEU A 17 3.85 -9.10 -5.54
CA LEU A 17 4.86 -8.15 -5.05
C LEU A 17 4.46 -7.48 -3.73
N LEU A 18 3.17 -7.21 -3.54
CA LEU A 18 2.68 -6.35 -2.46
C LEU A 18 1.89 -7.10 -1.39
N LEU A 19 1.41 -8.33 -1.66
CA LEU A 19 0.58 -9.08 -0.71
C LEU A 19 1.22 -10.41 -0.29
N GLU A 20 1.44 -11.31 -1.24
CA GLU A 20 1.92 -12.68 -0.98
C GLU A 20 3.24 -12.73 -0.18
N PRO A 21 4.26 -11.89 -0.47
CA PRO A 21 5.52 -11.89 0.30
C PRO A 21 5.34 -11.53 1.78
N PHE A 22 4.26 -10.82 2.10
CA PHE A 22 3.91 -10.36 3.44
C PHE A 22 2.85 -11.25 4.12
N GLY A 23 2.52 -12.39 3.49
CA GLY A 23 1.48 -13.29 3.99
C GLY A 23 0.05 -12.74 3.88
N LEU A 24 -0.16 -11.71 3.04
CA LEU A 24 -1.46 -11.09 2.84
C LEU A 24 -2.18 -11.67 1.62
N ASP A 25 -3.49 -11.58 1.67
CA ASP A 25 -4.40 -11.85 0.55
C ASP A 25 -5.60 -10.88 0.60
N GLU A 26 -6.48 -10.97 -0.38
CA GLU A 26 -7.65 -10.10 -0.50
C GLU A 26 -8.59 -10.14 0.70
N SER A 27 -8.60 -11.22 1.50
CA SER A 27 -9.41 -11.32 2.71
C SER A 27 -8.92 -10.39 3.81
N HIS A 28 -7.60 -10.16 3.88
CA HIS A 28 -6.99 -9.22 4.82
C HIS A 28 -7.39 -7.78 4.48
N LEU A 29 -7.37 -7.45 3.18
CA LEU A 29 -7.78 -6.15 2.65
C LEU A 29 -9.27 -5.90 2.93
N ALA A 30 -10.12 -6.89 2.66
CA ALA A 30 -11.55 -6.82 2.93
C ALA A 30 -11.83 -6.59 4.42
N ARG A 31 -11.10 -7.29 5.31
CA ARG A 31 -11.23 -7.13 6.76
C ARG A 31 -10.81 -5.74 7.23
N ALA A 32 -9.72 -5.18 6.70
CA ALA A 32 -9.29 -3.83 7.03
C ALA A 32 -10.30 -2.76 6.57
N LEU A 33 -10.83 -2.88 5.35
CA LEU A 33 -11.88 -2.00 4.84
C LEU A 33 -13.17 -2.13 5.67
N ALA A 34 -13.52 -3.34 6.09
CA ALA A 34 -14.67 -3.56 6.98
C ALA A 34 -14.46 -2.92 8.36
N GLU A 35 -13.24 -2.98 8.92
CA GLU A 35 -12.90 -2.31 10.17
C GLU A 35 -13.10 -0.79 10.07
N ILE A 36 -12.73 -0.17 8.95
CA ILE A 36 -12.96 1.26 8.70
C ILE A 36 -14.46 1.56 8.58
N ARG A 37 -15.19 0.76 7.78
CA ARG A 37 -16.63 0.92 7.53
C ARG A 37 -17.53 0.54 8.71
N SER A 38 -16.97 0.06 9.82
CA SER A 38 -17.72 -0.13 11.07
C SER A 38 -18.28 1.20 11.64
N HIS A 39 -17.79 2.35 11.15
CA HIS A 39 -18.24 3.70 11.49
C HIS A 39 -18.85 4.42 10.27
N GLN A 40 -19.44 5.61 10.45
CA GLN A 40 -20.05 6.41 9.37
C GLN A 40 -18.99 7.05 8.45
N VAL A 41 -18.34 6.21 7.65
CA VAL A 41 -17.37 6.57 6.63
C VAL A 41 -18.01 6.36 5.26
N ASP A 42 -17.96 7.38 4.41
CA ASP A 42 -18.52 7.36 3.05
C ASP A 42 -17.63 6.55 2.10
N ASP A 43 -16.32 6.75 2.20
CA ASP A 43 -15.34 6.06 1.37
C ASP A 43 -14.06 5.69 2.12
N ALA A 44 -13.44 4.59 1.69
CA ALA A 44 -12.20 4.10 2.26
C ALA A 44 -11.39 3.34 1.21
N ASP A 45 -10.08 3.59 1.19
CA ASP A 45 -9.14 2.91 0.32
C ASP A 45 -7.86 2.51 1.04
N LEU A 46 -7.17 1.55 0.42
CA LEU A 46 -5.86 1.06 0.81
C LEU A 46 -4.91 1.30 -0.36
N TYR A 47 -3.75 1.87 -0.08
CA TYR A 47 -2.70 2.12 -1.06
C TYR A 47 -1.44 1.36 -0.66
N PHE A 48 -0.93 0.51 -1.54
CA PHE A 48 0.30 -0.27 -1.30
C PHE A 48 1.39 0.22 -2.24
N GLN A 49 2.62 0.30 -1.73
CA GLN A 49 3.78 0.74 -2.50
C GLN A 49 4.98 -0.17 -2.27
N TYR A 50 5.74 -0.40 -3.34
CA TYR A 50 7.08 -0.94 -3.32
C TYR A 50 7.91 -0.25 -4.40
N THR A 51 9.03 0.35 -4.01
CA THR A 51 9.94 1.08 -4.88
C THR A 51 11.35 0.61 -4.60
N ARG A 52 12.08 0.24 -5.65
CA ARG A 52 13.50 -0.09 -5.59
C ARG A 52 14.27 0.88 -6.46
N ALA A 53 15.27 1.54 -5.89
CA ALA A 53 16.13 2.48 -6.59
C ALA A 53 17.59 2.07 -6.48
N GLU A 54 18.30 2.17 -7.61
CA GLU A 54 19.72 1.90 -7.74
C GLU A 54 20.40 3.09 -8.43
N GLY A 55 21.57 3.47 -7.94
CA GLY A 55 22.33 4.58 -8.48
C GLY A 55 23.83 4.32 -8.44
N TRP A 56 24.55 4.89 -9.41
CA TRP A 56 26.01 4.83 -9.47
C TRP A 56 26.56 6.21 -9.79
N SER A 57 27.56 6.65 -9.04
CA SER A 57 28.31 7.87 -9.34
C SER A 57 29.63 7.52 -10.04
N LEU A 58 29.93 8.24 -11.11
CA LEU A 58 31.19 8.12 -11.82
C LEU A 58 31.97 9.41 -11.72
N GLU A 59 33.26 9.30 -11.43
CA GLU A 59 34.22 10.39 -11.53
C GLU A 59 35.50 9.86 -12.17
N GLU A 60 36.10 10.64 -13.07
CA GLU A 60 37.34 10.27 -13.75
C GLU A 60 37.27 8.92 -14.50
N GLY A 61 36.08 8.54 -14.98
CA GLY A 61 35.86 7.28 -15.70
C GLY A 61 35.81 6.04 -14.81
N ILE A 62 35.84 6.20 -13.48
CA ILE A 62 35.68 5.11 -12.52
C ILE A 62 34.42 5.29 -11.68
N VAL A 63 33.78 4.18 -11.31
CA VAL A 63 32.66 4.21 -10.37
C VAL A 63 33.20 4.53 -8.99
N LYS A 64 32.76 5.65 -8.40
CA LYS A 64 33.17 6.08 -7.06
C LYS A 64 32.25 5.54 -5.98
N THR A 65 30.94 5.61 -6.20
CA THR A 65 29.94 5.11 -5.25
C THR A 65 28.78 4.42 -5.97
N GLY A 66 28.18 3.46 -5.29
CA GLY A 66 26.89 2.88 -5.64
C GLY A 66 25.91 3.11 -4.49
N SER A 67 24.63 3.26 -4.81
CA SER A 67 23.53 3.35 -3.85
C SER A 67 22.43 2.36 -4.21
N PHE A 68 21.78 1.84 -3.18
CA PHE A 68 20.63 0.96 -3.28
C PHE A 68 19.64 1.34 -2.18
N SER A 69 18.37 1.52 -2.52
CA SER A 69 17.32 1.70 -1.55
C SER A 69 16.05 0.96 -1.94
N ILE A 70 15.32 0.51 -0.92
CA ILE A 70 13.96 0.02 -1.03
C ILE A 70 13.10 0.93 -0.15
N ASP A 71 12.00 1.38 -0.70
CA ASP A 71 10.93 2.09 0.01
C ASP A 71 9.63 1.33 -0.24
N GLN A 72 8.92 0.98 0.83
CA GLN A 72 7.70 0.19 0.77
C GLN A 72 6.76 0.59 1.90
N GLY A 73 5.48 0.28 1.74
CA GLY A 73 4.51 0.57 2.80
C GLY A 73 3.07 0.43 2.36
N VAL A 74 2.20 0.70 3.33
CA VAL A 74 0.75 0.75 3.14
C VAL A 74 0.19 2.05 3.72
N GLY A 75 -0.67 2.70 2.94
CA GLY A 75 -1.47 3.85 3.33
C GLY A 75 -2.95 3.48 3.39
N VAL A 76 -3.67 4.07 4.34
CA VAL A 76 -5.10 3.88 4.54
C VAL A 76 -5.77 5.24 4.59
N ARG A 77 -6.87 5.39 3.85
CA ARG A 77 -7.69 6.60 3.83
C ARG A 77 -9.12 6.31 4.25
N ALA A 78 -9.72 7.23 4.99
CA ALA A 78 -11.15 7.26 5.26
C ALA A 78 -11.72 8.68 5.00
N VAL A 79 -12.90 8.75 4.38
CA VAL A 79 -13.61 10.00 4.05
C VAL A 79 -15.01 9.97 4.67
N SER A 80 -15.40 11.06 5.34
CA SER A 80 -16.75 11.26 5.89
C SER A 80 -17.17 12.71 5.69
N GLY A 81 -18.10 12.93 4.77
CA GLY A 81 -18.48 14.24 4.25
C GLY A 81 -17.26 14.97 3.67
N GLU A 82 -16.89 16.08 4.30
CA GLU A 82 -15.72 16.89 3.93
C GLU A 82 -14.44 16.48 4.68
N LYS A 83 -14.54 15.58 5.67
CA LYS A 83 -13.40 15.17 6.49
C LYS A 83 -12.66 14.02 5.80
N THR A 84 -11.32 14.08 5.78
CA THR A 84 -10.46 12.97 5.33
C THR A 84 -9.40 12.65 6.40
N ALA A 85 -9.19 11.37 6.68
CA ALA A 85 -8.13 10.87 7.56
C ALA A 85 -7.20 9.98 6.77
N PHE A 86 -5.93 10.02 7.16
CA PHE A 86 -4.86 9.23 6.57
C PHE A 86 -4.03 8.58 7.68
N ALA A 87 -3.64 7.34 7.47
CA ALA A 87 -2.62 6.66 8.25
C ALA A 87 -1.69 5.91 7.29
N TYR A 88 -0.41 5.83 7.60
CA TYR A 88 0.56 5.11 6.78
C TYR A 88 1.52 4.32 7.67
N SER A 89 2.09 3.25 7.10
CA SER A 89 3.16 2.46 7.68
C SER A 89 4.18 2.09 6.60
N ASP A 90 5.46 2.09 6.96
CA ASP A 90 6.58 1.58 6.15
C ASP A 90 6.70 0.04 6.22
N ASP A 91 5.88 -0.61 7.05
CA ASP A 91 5.75 -2.06 7.15
C ASP A 91 4.45 -2.54 6.48
N ILE A 92 4.58 -3.47 5.54
CA ILE A 92 3.43 -4.15 4.96
C ILE A 92 3.17 -5.41 5.77
N SER A 93 2.19 -5.34 6.67
CA SER A 93 1.72 -6.49 7.45
C SER A 93 0.25 -6.34 7.81
N GLU A 94 -0.38 -7.44 8.21
CA GLU A 94 -1.78 -7.40 8.68
C GLU A 94 -1.91 -6.48 9.90
N ALA A 95 -0.92 -6.50 10.80
CA ALA A 95 -0.93 -5.67 11.98
C ALA A 95 -0.90 -4.17 11.62
N SER A 96 0.02 -3.76 10.75
CA SER A 96 0.11 -2.38 10.26
C SER A 96 -1.15 -1.94 9.52
N LEU A 97 -1.75 -2.83 8.72
CA LEU A 97 -2.98 -2.57 8.01
C LEU A 97 -4.17 -2.33 8.97
N LEU A 98 -4.33 -3.19 9.98
CA LEU A 98 -5.40 -3.07 10.98
C LEU A 98 -5.21 -1.88 11.91
N ASP A 99 -3.96 -1.56 12.26
CA ASP A 99 -3.65 -0.39 13.08
C ASP A 99 -4.01 0.89 12.33
N ALA A 100 -3.54 1.05 11.09
CA ALA A 100 -3.88 2.17 10.23
C ALA A 100 -5.40 2.29 9.99
N ALA A 101 -6.10 1.18 9.78
CA ALA A 101 -7.57 1.15 9.67
C ALA A 101 -8.26 1.69 10.94
N ARG A 102 -7.79 1.28 12.13
CA ARG A 102 -8.33 1.76 13.41
C ARG A 102 -8.00 3.23 13.66
N THR A 103 -6.86 3.71 13.20
CA THR A 103 -6.50 5.14 13.28
C THR A 103 -7.46 6.00 12.46
N VAL A 104 -7.73 5.62 11.21
CA VAL A 104 -8.55 6.48 10.33
C VAL A 104 -10.05 6.41 10.61
N ARG A 105 -10.56 5.29 11.18
CA ARG A 105 -12.00 5.12 11.40
C ARG A 105 -12.59 6.12 12.41
N SER A 106 -11.78 6.71 13.30
CA SER A 106 -12.26 7.66 14.32
C SER A 106 -12.63 9.04 13.76
N ILE A 107 -12.53 9.25 12.45
CA ILE A 107 -12.81 10.54 11.81
C ILE A 107 -14.28 10.98 11.90
N SER A 108 -15.20 10.01 11.97
CA SER A 108 -16.64 10.25 12.05
C SER A 108 -17.18 10.21 13.49
N SER A 109 -16.29 10.14 14.49
CA SER A 109 -16.63 10.23 15.92
C SER A 109 -16.81 11.67 16.39
#